data_AF-A0A7C4A9Y9-F1
#
_entry.id   AF-A0A7C4A9Y9-F1
#
_cell.length_a   1.000
_cell.length_b   1.000
_cell.length_c   1.000
_cell.angle_alpha   90.00
_cell.angle_beta   90.00
_cell.angle_gamma   90.00
#
_symmetry.space_group_name_H-M   'P 1'
#
loop_
_entity.id
_entity.type
_entity.pdbx_description
1 polymer ?
#
loop_
_entity_poly.entity_id
_entity_poly.type
_entity_poly.pdbx_seq_one_letter_code
_entity_poly.pdbx_strand_id
1 'polypeptide(L)'
;MQSGDKRAQMLAQVPALSAILPFLLLIMAAVRLPLANPSSVYGLALLLIVLLLGMVRVAKLDLLSLVGLGCVLALEYSWHGAHFNREAAVTPLVWSVVFCAVFVVFPFLFRTAFVGRVLPWAAAALAGPLHFYLVYQVVDQGFPNRFMGLLPAAFAVPMAVALLVVASKFPLEDKARNAVLAWFGGSTLFFITLVFPIQWEKQWITLGWALEGVALLWLFHRVPHPGLPATGVALLVVAFLRLANPAIFAYHERSGVRILNWYLYAHGLVSACLLAGGRLLAPPRNRVLGLNMPPVLYALGTVLLFLLMNIEIADYFSEGRTLTFRFRGNLARNMTYSIAWAMFAFALLSVGVRRRLRPARYAGLGLLGVTLLKLLLFDLANLEALYRVGALLGVGVLSILASVLYQRFFSSEAQRNAGQAALPEGAPPPTEKGQKP
;
A
#
# COMPACT_ATOMS: atom_id res chain seq x y z
N MET A 1 40.45 10.08 -14.46
CA MET A 1 39.65 9.94 -15.70
C MET A 1 38.13 10.10 -15.53
N GLN A 2 37.50 9.75 -14.40
CA GLN A 2 36.03 9.88 -14.22
C GLN A 2 35.48 11.33 -14.08
N SER A 3 36.30 12.32 -13.73
CA SER A 3 35.86 13.73 -13.53
C SER A 3 35.68 14.49 -14.85
N GLY A 4 36.54 14.24 -15.86
CA GLY A 4 36.46 14.87 -17.17
C GLY A 4 35.24 14.43 -17.98
N ASP A 5 34.86 13.16 -17.85
CA ASP A 5 33.74 12.55 -18.57
C ASP A 5 32.38 13.08 -18.08
N LYS A 6 32.25 13.32 -16.76
CA LYS A 6 31.06 13.98 -16.18
C LYS A 6 30.92 15.44 -16.62
N ARG A 7 32.03 16.20 -16.70
CA ARG A 7 32.00 17.59 -17.19
C ARG A 7 31.64 17.66 -18.68
N ALA A 8 32.18 16.77 -19.49
CA ALA A 8 31.82 16.67 -20.92
C ALA A 8 30.34 16.31 -21.11
N GLN A 9 29.81 15.36 -20.32
CA GLN A 9 28.38 15.04 -20.31
C GLN A 9 27.50 16.20 -19.84
N MET A 10 27.93 16.98 -18.84
CA MET A 10 27.22 18.19 -18.39
C MET A 10 27.20 19.28 -19.48
N LEU A 11 28.33 19.49 -20.16
CA LEU A 11 28.44 20.48 -21.23
C LEU A 11 27.63 20.07 -22.48
N ALA A 12 27.51 18.77 -22.76
CA ALA A 12 26.62 18.24 -23.79
C ALA A 12 25.12 18.49 -23.50
N GLN A 13 24.75 18.85 -22.27
CA GLN A 13 23.37 19.14 -21.86
C GLN A 13 23.03 20.65 -21.86
N VAL A 14 23.99 21.54 -22.13
CA VAL A 14 23.76 22.99 -22.24
C VAL A 14 22.65 23.36 -23.27
N PRO A 15 22.50 22.66 -24.42
CA PRO A 15 21.38 22.89 -25.33
C PRO A 15 20.00 22.65 -24.69
N ALA A 16 19.90 21.77 -23.69
CA ALA A 16 18.64 21.47 -23.00
C ALA A 16 18.15 22.62 -22.11
N LEU A 17 19.06 23.47 -21.60
CA LEU A 17 18.68 24.68 -20.86
C LEU A 17 18.14 25.76 -21.80
N SER A 18 18.69 25.86 -23.01
CA SER A 18 18.20 26.80 -24.03
C SER A 18 16.77 26.47 -24.49
N ALA A 19 16.40 25.19 -24.46
CA ALA A 19 15.04 24.72 -24.76
C ALA A 19 13.96 25.23 -23.78
N ILE A 20 14.34 25.64 -22.57
CA ILE A 20 13.42 26.12 -21.53
C ILE A 20 12.98 27.56 -21.81
N LEU A 21 13.85 28.39 -22.38
CA LEU A 21 13.61 29.82 -22.61
C LEU A 21 12.30 30.13 -23.36
N PRO A 22 11.96 29.48 -24.49
CA PRO A 22 10.70 29.76 -25.18
C PRO A 22 9.48 29.38 -24.33
N PHE A 23 9.56 28.33 -23.50
CA PHE A 23 8.48 27.99 -22.58
C PHE A 23 8.35 29.00 -21.44
N LEU A 24 9.44 29.56 -20.93
CA LEU A 24 9.37 30.64 -19.93
C LEU A 24 8.64 31.87 -20.49
N LEU A 25 8.90 32.24 -21.75
CA LEU A 25 8.18 33.33 -22.42
C LEU A 25 6.69 33.00 -22.56
N LEU A 26 6.36 31.76 -22.93
CA LEU A 26 4.96 31.32 -23.02
C LEU A 26 4.28 31.31 -21.65
N ILE A 27 4.96 30.88 -20.59
CA ILE A 27 4.47 30.90 -19.21
C ILE A 27 4.20 32.34 -18.77
N MET A 28 5.14 33.25 -19.02
CA MET A 28 4.96 34.67 -18.73
C MET A 28 3.76 35.25 -19.48
N ALA A 29 3.62 34.95 -20.77
CA ALA A 29 2.47 35.37 -21.56
C ALA A 29 1.16 34.80 -21.00
N ALA A 30 1.13 33.50 -20.68
CA ALA A 30 -0.01 32.77 -20.14
C ALA A 30 -0.48 33.28 -18.77
N VAL A 31 0.38 33.93 -17.99
CA VAL A 31 0.05 34.49 -16.68
C VAL A 31 -0.29 35.99 -16.76
N ARG A 32 0.36 36.73 -17.67
CA ARG A 32 0.25 38.21 -17.70
C ARG A 32 -0.80 38.74 -18.66
N LEU A 33 -1.15 37.99 -19.70
CA LEU A 33 -2.14 38.41 -20.68
C LEU A 33 -3.51 37.80 -20.34
N PRO A 34 -4.64 38.50 -20.59
CA PRO A 34 -5.99 38.01 -20.32
C PRO A 34 -6.41 36.92 -21.32
N LEU A 35 -5.77 35.76 -21.22
CA LEU A 35 -5.92 34.65 -22.17
C LEU A 35 -6.98 33.67 -21.68
N ALA A 36 -8.25 34.00 -21.90
CA ALA A 36 -9.37 33.13 -21.56
C ALA A 36 -9.37 31.80 -22.34
N ASN A 37 -8.88 31.81 -23.59
CA ASN A 37 -8.68 30.60 -24.38
C ASN A 37 -7.17 30.32 -24.55
N PRO A 38 -6.66 29.18 -24.04
CA PRO A 38 -5.22 28.88 -24.08
C PRO A 38 -4.73 28.35 -25.42
N SER A 39 -5.61 28.11 -26.40
CA SER A 39 -5.28 27.31 -27.59
C SER A 39 -4.15 27.88 -28.45
N SER A 40 -3.99 29.20 -28.50
CA SER A 40 -2.87 29.84 -29.23
C SER A 40 -1.52 29.54 -28.58
N VAL A 41 -1.44 29.69 -27.25
CA VAL A 41 -0.23 29.44 -26.46
C VAL A 41 0.08 27.95 -26.41
N TYR A 42 -0.93 27.11 -26.19
CA TYR A 42 -0.77 25.66 -26.20
C TYR A 42 -0.45 25.09 -27.59
N GLY A 43 -0.98 25.68 -28.66
CA GLY A 43 -0.60 25.32 -30.03
C GLY A 43 0.87 25.59 -30.32
N LEU A 44 1.39 26.75 -29.88
CA LEU A 44 2.83 27.04 -30.01
C LEU A 44 3.67 26.13 -29.11
N ALA A 45 3.23 25.87 -27.88
CA ALA A 45 3.89 24.92 -27.00
C ALA A 45 3.95 23.51 -27.61
N LEU A 46 2.88 23.06 -28.26
CA LEU A 46 2.85 21.78 -28.97
C LEU A 46 3.90 21.71 -30.09
N LEU A 47 4.02 22.77 -30.90
CA LEU A 47 5.07 22.86 -31.92
C LEU A 47 6.47 22.77 -31.31
N LEU A 48 6.73 23.48 -30.22
CA LEU A 48 7.99 23.42 -29.49
C LEU A 48 8.25 22.01 -28.95
N ILE A 49 7.24 21.33 -28.43
CA ILE A 49 7.37 19.95 -27.93
C ILE A 49 7.69 18.98 -29.04
N VAL A 50 6.99 19.07 -30.18
CA VAL A 50 7.28 18.23 -31.35
C VAL A 50 8.72 18.44 -31.80
N LEU A 51 9.21 19.69 -31.82
CA LEU A 51 10.61 19.99 -32.13
C LEU A 51 11.57 19.36 -31.11
N LEU A 52 11.32 19.54 -29.81
CA LEU A 52 12.17 18.98 -28.75
C LEU A 52 12.20 17.45 -28.78
N LEU A 53 11.05 16.80 -28.95
CA LEU A 53 10.95 15.35 -29.10
C LEU A 53 11.62 14.86 -30.39
N GLY A 54 11.54 15.65 -31.48
CA GLY A 54 12.34 15.44 -32.69
C GLY A 54 13.85 15.44 -32.39
N MET A 55 14.32 16.40 -31.59
CA MET A 55 15.73 16.45 -31.17
C MET A 55 16.13 15.31 -30.22
N VAL A 56 15.24 14.84 -29.34
CA VAL A 56 15.48 13.65 -28.51
C VAL A 56 15.86 12.45 -29.40
N ARG A 57 15.17 12.31 -30.54
CA ARG A 57 15.46 11.26 -31.53
C ARG A 57 16.76 11.54 -32.29
N VAL A 58 16.88 12.71 -32.93
CA VAL A 58 17.96 13.02 -33.88
C VAL A 58 19.29 13.26 -33.17
N ALA A 59 19.30 14.10 -32.13
CA ALA A 59 20.50 14.47 -31.38
C ALA A 59 20.83 13.52 -30.22
N LYS A 60 19.98 12.51 -29.97
CA LYS A 60 20.12 11.54 -28.86
C LYS A 60 20.20 12.18 -27.46
N LEU A 61 19.58 13.35 -27.30
CA LEU A 61 19.53 14.08 -26.04
C LEU A 61 18.31 13.64 -25.22
N ASP A 62 18.43 12.49 -24.56
CA ASP A 62 17.31 11.83 -23.87
C ASP A 62 16.67 12.68 -22.76
N LEU A 63 17.46 13.52 -22.09
CA LEU A 63 16.99 14.42 -21.03
C LEU A 63 15.94 15.43 -21.53
N LEU A 64 15.97 15.80 -22.82
CA LEU A 64 15.01 16.72 -23.40
C LEU A 64 13.55 16.22 -23.32
N SER A 65 13.34 14.90 -23.24
CA SER A 65 12.00 14.33 -23.04
C SER A 65 11.41 14.74 -21.69
N LEU A 66 12.20 14.70 -20.62
CA LEU A 66 11.78 15.13 -19.28
C LEU A 66 11.71 16.65 -19.16
N VAL A 67 12.66 17.38 -19.77
CA VAL A 67 12.64 18.84 -19.80
C VAL A 67 11.39 19.35 -20.52
N GLY A 68 11.08 18.78 -21.70
CA GLY A 68 9.87 19.11 -22.45
C GLY A 68 8.60 18.85 -21.64
N LEU A 69 8.51 17.69 -20.98
CA LEU A 69 7.38 17.35 -20.12
C LEU A 69 7.22 18.35 -18.97
N GLY A 70 8.31 18.68 -18.27
CA GLY A 70 8.30 19.67 -17.20
C GLY A 70 7.90 21.07 -17.68
N CYS A 71 8.35 21.48 -18.87
CA CYS A 71 8.03 22.78 -19.44
C CYS A 71 6.55 22.92 -19.81
N VAL A 72 5.95 21.89 -20.42
CA VAL A 72 4.51 21.87 -20.73
C VAL A 72 3.68 21.88 -19.47
N LEU A 73 4.02 21.03 -18.50
CA LEU A 73 3.31 21.01 -17.22
C LEU A 73 3.39 22.37 -16.54
N ALA A 74 4.58 22.98 -16.47
CA ALA A 74 4.71 24.32 -15.91
C ALA A 74 3.82 25.35 -16.62
N LEU A 75 3.73 25.28 -17.95
CA LEU A 75 2.83 26.13 -18.74
C LEU A 75 1.35 25.86 -18.46
N GLU A 76 0.92 24.59 -18.45
CA GLU A 76 -0.47 24.23 -18.21
C GLU A 76 -0.92 24.60 -16.79
N TYR A 77 -0.11 24.30 -15.77
CA TYR A 77 -0.40 24.68 -14.38
C TYR A 77 -0.42 26.21 -14.20
N SER A 78 0.50 26.93 -14.83
CA SER A 78 0.54 28.41 -14.74
C SER A 78 -0.70 29.04 -15.35
N TRP A 79 -1.14 28.56 -16.53
CA TRP A 79 -2.36 29.04 -17.16
C TRP A 79 -3.60 28.64 -16.35
N HIS A 80 -3.69 27.38 -15.91
CA HIS A 80 -4.83 26.88 -15.13
C HIS A 80 -5.02 27.68 -13.84
N GLY A 81 -3.94 27.97 -13.11
CA GLY A 81 -4.01 28.78 -11.89
C GLY A 81 -4.43 30.24 -12.11
N ALA A 82 -4.13 30.81 -13.28
CA ALA A 82 -4.41 32.22 -13.56
C ALA A 82 -5.76 32.46 -14.27
N HIS A 83 -6.22 31.50 -15.09
CA HIS A 83 -7.29 31.74 -16.07
C HIS A 83 -8.40 30.68 -16.10
N PHE A 84 -8.32 29.62 -15.30
CA PHE A 84 -9.31 28.54 -15.38
C PHE A 84 -10.74 29.02 -15.07
N ASN A 85 -11.64 28.80 -16.02
CA ASN A 85 -13.07 29.01 -15.87
C ASN A 85 -13.82 27.69 -16.10
N ARG A 86 -14.74 27.36 -15.19
CA ARG A 86 -15.54 26.13 -15.21
C ARG A 86 -16.44 26.05 -16.44
N GLU A 87 -16.94 27.19 -16.93
CA GLU A 87 -17.81 27.25 -18.12
C GLU A 87 -17.06 26.88 -19.42
N ALA A 88 -15.74 27.07 -19.44
CA ALA A 88 -14.88 26.78 -20.59
C ALA A 88 -13.95 25.58 -20.33
N ALA A 89 -14.38 24.61 -19.52
CA ALA A 89 -13.56 23.48 -19.08
C ALA A 89 -13.13 22.51 -20.21
N VAL A 90 -13.87 22.44 -21.32
CA VAL A 90 -13.58 21.52 -22.43
C VAL A 90 -12.21 21.79 -23.07
N THR A 91 -11.90 23.05 -23.34
CA THR A 91 -10.67 23.43 -24.05
C THR A 91 -9.39 23.02 -23.30
N PRO A 92 -9.17 23.39 -22.02
CA PRO A 92 -8.00 22.95 -21.29
C PRO A 92 -7.97 21.43 -21.08
N LEU A 93 -9.14 20.78 -20.91
CA LEU A 93 -9.21 19.32 -20.80
C LEU A 93 -8.64 18.63 -22.06
N VAL A 94 -9.09 19.06 -23.24
CA VAL A 94 -8.62 18.50 -24.51
C VAL A 94 -7.11 18.68 -24.64
N TRP A 95 -6.59 19.86 -24.31
CA TRP A 95 -5.16 20.14 -24.39
C TRP A 95 -4.31 19.30 -23.44
N SER A 96 -4.72 19.12 -22.18
CA SER A 96 -4.01 18.26 -21.23
C SER A 96 -4.01 16.79 -21.65
N VAL A 97 -5.11 16.31 -22.26
CA VAL A 97 -5.16 14.97 -22.85
C VAL A 97 -4.23 14.87 -24.08
N VAL A 98 -4.20 15.89 -24.94
CA VAL A 98 -3.30 15.94 -26.10
C VAL A 98 -1.84 15.90 -25.68
N PHE A 99 -1.41 16.74 -24.73
CA PHE A 99 -0.03 16.74 -24.26
C PHE A 99 0.33 15.42 -23.59
N CYS A 100 -0.52 14.88 -22.74
CA CYS A 100 -0.34 13.56 -22.17
C CYS A 100 -0.17 12.50 -23.27
N ALA A 101 -1.05 12.48 -24.27
CA ALA A 101 -0.99 11.51 -25.37
C ALA A 101 0.29 11.65 -26.21
N VAL A 102 0.73 12.86 -26.51
CA VAL A 102 1.99 13.11 -27.25
C VAL A 102 3.18 12.45 -26.56
N PHE A 103 3.32 12.64 -25.25
CA PHE A 103 4.41 12.03 -24.50
C PHE A 103 4.26 10.51 -24.37
N VAL A 104 3.05 10.01 -24.13
CA VAL A 104 2.80 8.57 -24.01
C VAL A 104 3.10 7.85 -25.31
N VAL A 105 2.67 8.39 -26.46
CA VAL A 105 2.78 7.77 -27.78
C VAL A 105 4.18 7.91 -28.38
N PHE A 106 4.88 9.00 -28.09
CA PHE A 106 6.19 9.33 -28.69
C PHE A 106 7.21 8.18 -28.71
N PRO A 107 7.56 7.52 -27.58
CA PRO A 107 8.58 6.47 -27.63
C PRO A 107 8.08 5.20 -28.35
N PHE A 108 6.76 4.99 -28.46
CA PHE A 108 6.20 3.87 -29.21
C PHE A 108 6.25 4.08 -30.73
N LEU A 109 6.07 5.32 -31.22
CA LEU A 109 6.19 5.64 -32.64
C LEU A 109 7.60 5.33 -33.18
N PHE A 110 8.63 5.56 -32.37
CA PHE A 110 10.03 5.42 -32.75
C PHE A 110 10.75 4.39 -31.90
N ARG A 111 10.05 3.29 -31.62
CA ARG A 111 10.48 2.25 -30.70
C ARG A 111 11.90 1.73 -30.94
N THR A 112 12.29 1.51 -32.19
CA THR A 112 13.63 1.03 -32.56
C THR A 112 14.74 2.04 -32.22
N ALA A 113 14.43 3.34 -32.27
CA ALA A 113 15.39 4.41 -31.93
C ALA A 113 15.63 4.55 -30.42
N PHE A 114 14.71 4.04 -29.59
CA PHE A 114 14.72 4.17 -28.13
C PHE A 114 15.03 2.87 -27.37
N VAL A 115 15.48 1.82 -28.08
CA VAL A 115 16.02 0.61 -27.44
C VAL A 115 17.23 0.97 -26.58
N GLY A 116 17.31 0.41 -25.37
CA GLY A 116 18.40 0.69 -24.43
C GLY A 116 18.38 2.06 -23.75
N ARG A 117 17.38 2.91 -24.02
CA ARG A 117 17.25 4.25 -23.41
C ARG A 117 16.11 4.27 -22.42
N VAL A 118 16.28 4.90 -21.25
CA VAL A 118 15.25 4.87 -20.18
C VAL A 118 14.46 6.18 -20.10
N LEU A 119 15.10 7.35 -20.27
CA LEU A 119 14.45 8.64 -19.99
C LEU A 119 13.22 8.94 -20.87
N PRO A 120 13.22 8.67 -22.20
CA PRO A 120 12.03 8.91 -23.01
C PRO A 120 10.82 8.07 -22.58
N TRP A 121 11.05 6.84 -22.14
CA TRP A 121 10.00 5.97 -21.60
C TRP A 121 9.56 6.39 -20.19
N ALA A 122 10.49 6.86 -19.36
CA ALA A 122 10.16 7.41 -18.05
C ALA A 122 9.27 8.67 -18.20
N ALA A 123 9.61 9.57 -19.13
CA ALA A 123 8.78 10.74 -19.46
C ALA A 123 7.37 10.30 -19.90
N ALA A 124 7.26 9.30 -20.78
CA ALA A 124 5.99 8.75 -21.21
C ALA A 124 5.15 8.16 -20.06
N ALA A 125 5.77 7.39 -19.17
CA ALA A 125 5.08 6.80 -18.01
C ALA A 125 4.68 7.84 -16.95
N LEU A 126 5.45 8.92 -16.81
CA LEU A 126 5.18 10.05 -15.91
C LEU A 126 4.16 11.04 -16.46
N ALA A 127 3.98 11.11 -17.78
CA ALA A 127 3.05 12.04 -18.41
C ALA A 127 1.63 11.88 -17.86
N GLY A 128 1.14 10.64 -17.72
CA GLY A 128 -0.16 10.37 -17.11
C GLY A 128 -0.28 10.94 -15.70
N PRO A 129 0.51 10.46 -14.71
CA PRO A 129 0.41 10.91 -13.32
C PRO A 129 0.54 12.42 -13.13
N LEU A 130 1.40 13.08 -13.91
CA LEU A 130 1.64 14.52 -13.78
C LEU A 130 0.51 15.38 -14.38
N HIS A 131 -0.08 14.96 -15.49
CA HIS A 131 -1.26 15.65 -16.07
C HIS A 131 -2.56 15.29 -15.34
N PHE A 132 -2.61 14.13 -14.66
CA PHE A 132 -3.83 13.66 -14.01
C PHE A 132 -4.43 14.67 -13.03
N TYR A 133 -3.60 15.37 -12.25
CA TYR A 133 -4.11 16.35 -11.29
C TYR A 133 -4.82 17.53 -11.99
N LEU A 134 -4.29 18.04 -13.11
CA LEU A 134 -4.98 19.06 -13.91
C LEU A 134 -6.29 18.54 -14.46
N VAL A 135 -6.28 17.35 -15.06
CA VAL A 135 -7.47 16.72 -15.62
C VAL A 135 -8.51 16.47 -14.53
N TYR A 136 -8.09 16.01 -13.35
CA TYR A 136 -8.94 15.83 -12.18
C TYR A 136 -9.60 17.15 -11.76
N GLN A 137 -8.84 18.23 -11.63
CA GLN A 137 -9.40 19.55 -11.26
C GLN A 137 -10.41 20.06 -12.30
N VAL A 138 -10.10 19.90 -13.59
CA VAL A 138 -11.00 20.31 -14.67
C VAL A 138 -12.29 19.50 -14.67
N VAL A 139 -12.22 18.18 -14.48
CA VAL A 139 -13.39 17.30 -14.44
C VAL A 139 -14.23 17.54 -13.19
N ASP A 140 -13.59 17.65 -12.02
CA ASP A 140 -14.28 17.90 -10.74
C ASP A 140 -15.06 19.22 -10.76
N GLN A 141 -14.47 20.28 -11.30
CA GLN A 141 -15.09 21.60 -11.31
C GLN A 141 -15.98 21.87 -12.53
N GLY A 142 -15.66 21.31 -13.70
CA GLY A 142 -16.38 21.54 -14.95
C GLY A 142 -17.46 20.51 -15.25
N PHE A 143 -17.34 19.27 -14.74
CA PHE A 143 -18.25 18.16 -15.02
C PHE A 143 -18.59 17.35 -13.76
N PRO A 144 -19.33 17.93 -12.79
CA PRO A 144 -19.68 17.24 -11.54
C PRO A 144 -20.37 15.91 -11.81
N ASN A 145 -19.83 14.82 -11.27
CA ASN A 145 -20.33 13.47 -11.51
C ASN A 145 -20.16 12.58 -10.28
N ARG A 146 -20.92 11.47 -10.24
CA ARG A 146 -20.89 10.49 -9.12
C ARG A 146 -19.84 9.39 -9.26
N PHE A 147 -19.17 9.31 -10.42
CA PHE A 147 -18.29 8.20 -10.79
C PHE A 147 -16.87 8.67 -11.05
N MET A 148 -16.35 9.56 -10.18
CA MET A 148 -15.05 10.19 -10.37
C MET A 148 -13.90 9.18 -10.40
N GLY A 149 -14.07 7.98 -9.83
CA GLY A 149 -13.11 6.88 -9.91
C GLY A 149 -12.92 6.28 -11.30
N LEU A 150 -13.84 6.52 -12.23
CA LEU A 150 -13.63 6.14 -13.64
C LEU A 150 -12.51 6.95 -14.28
N LEU A 151 -12.20 8.14 -13.76
CA LEU A 151 -11.15 8.99 -14.30
C LEU A 151 -9.74 8.38 -14.13
N PRO A 152 -9.28 8.01 -12.92
CA PRO A 152 -8.02 7.30 -12.79
C PRO A 152 -8.05 5.93 -13.48
N ALA A 153 -9.20 5.24 -13.52
CA ALA A 153 -9.33 3.99 -14.26
C ALA A 153 -9.08 4.19 -15.77
N ALA A 154 -9.58 5.29 -16.36
CA ALA A 154 -9.33 5.64 -17.75
C ALA A 154 -7.84 5.91 -18.04
N PHE A 155 -7.10 6.48 -17.08
CA PHE A 155 -5.65 6.65 -17.17
C PHE A 155 -4.86 5.35 -16.95
N ALA A 156 -5.40 4.40 -16.17
CA ALA A 156 -4.78 3.08 -15.98
C ALA A 156 -4.72 2.27 -17.28
N VAL A 157 -5.73 2.39 -18.16
CA VAL A 157 -5.83 1.63 -19.42
C VAL A 157 -4.64 1.87 -20.36
N PRO A 158 -4.32 3.12 -20.79
CA PRO A 158 -3.19 3.35 -21.69
C PRO A 158 -1.85 2.97 -21.04
N MET A 159 -1.69 3.12 -19.72
CA MET A 159 -0.48 2.70 -19.01
C MET A 159 -0.34 1.17 -18.97
N ALA A 160 -1.46 0.44 -18.78
CA ALA A 160 -1.49 -1.02 -18.81
C ALA A 160 -1.23 -1.55 -20.23
N VAL A 161 -1.83 -0.93 -21.25
CA VAL A 161 -1.57 -1.27 -22.67
C VAL A 161 -0.10 -1.03 -23.01
N ALA A 162 0.46 0.11 -22.61
CA ALA A 162 1.88 0.42 -22.77
C ALA A 162 2.77 -0.64 -22.10
N LEU A 163 2.45 -1.04 -20.86
CA LEU A 163 3.13 -2.11 -20.14
C LEU A 163 3.10 -3.44 -20.90
N LEU A 164 1.93 -3.85 -21.40
CA LEU A 164 1.76 -5.10 -22.16
C LEU A 164 2.51 -5.08 -23.49
N VAL A 165 2.51 -3.94 -24.20
CA VAL A 165 3.28 -3.76 -25.44
C VAL A 165 4.78 -3.84 -25.17
N VAL A 166 5.27 -3.25 -24.07
CA VAL A 166 6.67 -3.36 -23.68
C VAL A 166 7.00 -4.82 -23.33
N ALA A 167 6.16 -5.47 -22.52
CA ALA A 167 6.39 -6.83 -22.06
C ALA A 167 6.47 -7.84 -23.22
N SER A 168 5.58 -7.70 -24.21
CA SER A 168 5.46 -8.60 -25.36
C SER A 168 6.48 -8.31 -26.45
N LYS A 169 6.75 -7.05 -26.76
CA LYS A 169 7.53 -6.72 -27.95
C LYS A 169 9.03 -6.49 -27.66
N PHE A 170 9.43 -6.11 -26.45
CA PHE A 170 10.83 -5.73 -26.16
C PHE A 170 11.76 -6.95 -26.05
N PRO A 171 12.98 -6.86 -26.63
CA PRO A 171 13.98 -7.92 -26.49
C PRO A 171 14.28 -8.21 -25.02
N LEU A 172 14.34 -9.49 -24.64
CA LEU A 172 14.64 -9.91 -23.27
C LEU A 172 16.03 -9.44 -22.80
N GLU A 173 16.96 -9.28 -23.74
CA GLU A 173 18.36 -8.88 -23.51
C GLU A 173 18.53 -7.36 -23.34
N ASP A 174 17.50 -6.56 -23.60
CA ASP A 174 17.59 -5.11 -23.46
C ASP A 174 17.74 -4.73 -21.98
N LYS A 175 18.90 -4.16 -21.64
CA LYS A 175 19.24 -3.68 -20.30
C LYS A 175 18.22 -2.68 -19.75
N ALA A 176 17.54 -1.92 -20.62
CA ALA A 176 16.52 -0.95 -20.23
C ALA A 176 15.14 -1.57 -19.98
N ARG A 177 14.86 -2.79 -20.47
CA ARG A 177 13.52 -3.39 -20.46
C ARG A 177 12.90 -3.43 -19.07
N ASN A 178 13.64 -3.89 -18.06
CA ASN A 178 13.12 -3.99 -16.70
C ASN A 178 12.80 -2.62 -16.09
N ALA A 179 13.62 -1.60 -16.38
CA ALA A 179 13.36 -0.23 -15.93
C ALA A 179 12.10 0.34 -16.60
N VAL A 180 11.92 0.12 -17.90
CA VAL A 180 10.73 0.58 -18.64
C VAL A 180 9.47 -0.12 -18.15
N LEU A 181 9.52 -1.44 -17.92
CA LEU A 181 8.42 -2.20 -17.31
C LEU A 181 8.08 -1.68 -15.92
N ALA A 182 9.08 -1.33 -15.11
CA ALA A 182 8.86 -0.76 -13.78
C ALA A 182 8.18 0.61 -13.84
N TRP A 183 8.55 1.48 -14.80
CA TRP A 183 7.93 2.78 -14.98
C TRP A 183 6.45 2.68 -15.36
N PHE A 184 6.10 1.90 -16.40
CA PHE A 184 4.69 1.74 -16.79
C PHE A 184 3.90 0.90 -15.78
N GLY A 185 4.52 -0.10 -15.16
CA GLY A 185 3.90 -0.90 -14.10
C GLY A 185 3.59 -0.04 -12.86
N GLY A 186 4.53 0.83 -12.47
CA GLY A 186 4.33 1.79 -11.39
C GLY A 186 3.23 2.80 -11.69
N SER A 187 3.21 3.37 -12.91
CA SER A 187 2.17 4.30 -13.34
C SER A 187 0.78 3.65 -13.42
N THR A 188 0.68 2.43 -13.95
CA THR A 188 -0.55 1.64 -13.97
C THR A 188 -1.05 1.36 -12.56
N LEU A 189 -0.16 0.90 -11.69
CA LEU A 189 -0.50 0.58 -10.31
C LEU A 189 -0.96 1.84 -9.56
N PHE A 190 -0.24 2.95 -9.71
CA PHE A 190 -0.62 4.25 -9.15
C PHE A 190 -2.08 4.60 -9.48
N PHE A 191 -2.49 4.49 -10.75
CA PHE A 191 -3.85 4.81 -11.15
C PHE A 191 -4.90 3.83 -10.61
N ILE A 192 -4.62 2.52 -10.61
CA ILE A 192 -5.52 1.52 -10.02
C ILE A 192 -5.72 1.81 -8.52
N THR A 193 -4.64 2.16 -7.81
CA THR A 193 -4.70 2.49 -6.39
C THR A 193 -5.51 3.77 -6.13
N LEU A 194 -5.44 4.73 -7.05
CA LEU A 194 -6.13 6.02 -6.96
C LEU A 194 -7.64 5.92 -7.21
N VAL A 195 -8.14 4.84 -7.83
CA VAL A 195 -9.59 4.60 -8.02
C VAL A 195 -10.31 4.62 -6.67
N PHE A 196 -9.75 3.98 -5.65
CA PHE A 196 -10.41 3.83 -4.35
C PHE A 196 -10.62 5.16 -3.59
N PRO A 197 -9.57 5.97 -3.33
CA PRO A 197 -9.73 7.23 -2.61
C PRO A 197 -10.55 8.28 -3.37
N ILE A 198 -10.65 8.16 -4.70
CA ILE A 198 -11.45 9.10 -5.52
C ILE A 198 -12.91 8.65 -5.61
N GLN A 199 -13.18 7.35 -5.74
CA GLN A 199 -14.56 6.86 -5.92
C GLN A 199 -15.33 6.72 -4.61
N TRP A 200 -14.65 6.30 -3.55
CA TRP A 200 -15.28 5.98 -2.29
C TRP A 200 -14.70 6.81 -1.16
N GLU A 201 -15.52 7.00 -0.13
CA GLU A 201 -15.14 7.73 1.05
C GLU A 201 -14.93 6.79 2.25
N LYS A 202 -14.42 7.35 3.35
CA LYS A 202 -14.46 6.71 4.67
C LYS A 202 -13.73 5.36 4.71
N GLN A 203 -14.33 4.33 5.32
CA GLN A 203 -13.73 3.01 5.51
C GLN A 203 -13.48 2.25 4.20
N TRP A 204 -14.22 2.54 3.14
CA TRP A 204 -14.11 1.83 1.86
C TRP A 204 -12.76 2.03 1.20
N ILE A 205 -12.14 3.19 1.38
CA ILE A 205 -10.78 3.48 0.93
C ILE A 205 -9.78 2.51 1.59
N THR A 206 -9.90 2.30 2.91
CA THR A 206 -9.03 1.37 3.65
C THR A 206 -9.21 -0.06 3.17
N LEU A 207 -10.46 -0.47 2.92
CA LEU A 207 -10.77 -1.80 2.42
C LEU A 207 -10.20 -2.02 1.01
N GLY A 208 -10.34 -1.04 0.14
CA GLY A 208 -9.77 -1.06 -1.21
C GLY A 208 -8.27 -1.30 -1.20
N TRP A 209 -7.52 -0.49 -0.43
CA TRP A 209 -6.07 -0.65 -0.30
C TRP A 209 -5.66 -1.97 0.35
N ALA A 210 -6.41 -2.49 1.32
CA ALA A 210 -6.09 -3.78 1.93
C ALA A 210 -6.29 -4.95 0.94
N LEU A 211 -7.38 -4.92 0.17
CA LEU A 211 -7.66 -5.91 -0.88
C LEU A 211 -6.66 -5.82 -2.02
N GLU A 212 -6.33 -4.61 -2.49
CA GLU A 212 -5.29 -4.37 -3.50
C GLU A 212 -3.93 -4.87 -3.00
N GLY A 213 -3.59 -4.60 -1.73
CA GLY A 213 -2.36 -5.10 -1.12
C GLY A 213 -2.25 -6.63 -1.21
N VAL A 214 -3.31 -7.37 -0.87
CA VAL A 214 -3.36 -8.83 -1.04
C VAL A 214 -3.28 -9.25 -2.51
N ALA A 215 -3.99 -8.55 -3.40
CA ALA A 215 -3.99 -8.84 -4.82
C ALA A 215 -2.58 -8.69 -5.43
N LEU A 216 -1.80 -7.69 -5.01
CA LEU A 216 -0.41 -7.50 -5.42
C LEU A 216 0.51 -8.59 -4.91
N LEU A 217 0.34 -9.01 -3.65
CA LEU A 217 1.09 -10.15 -3.10
C LEU A 217 0.76 -11.46 -3.82
N TRP A 218 -0.48 -11.64 -4.24
CA TRP A 218 -0.89 -12.76 -5.07
C TRP A 218 -0.34 -12.65 -6.50
N LEU A 219 -0.35 -11.45 -7.10
CA LEU A 219 0.20 -11.20 -8.43
C LEU A 219 1.70 -11.45 -8.48
N PHE A 220 2.42 -11.15 -7.41
CA PHE A 220 3.84 -11.46 -7.27
C PHE A 220 4.17 -12.95 -7.46
N HIS A 221 3.23 -13.86 -7.21
CA HIS A 221 3.41 -15.29 -7.48
C HIS A 221 3.44 -15.61 -8.98
N ARG A 222 2.82 -14.77 -9.82
CA ARG A 222 2.81 -14.90 -11.28
C ARG A 222 3.90 -14.06 -11.93
N VAL A 223 4.18 -12.88 -11.37
CA VAL A 223 5.13 -11.91 -11.90
C VAL A 223 6.17 -11.58 -10.81
N PRO A 224 7.38 -12.17 -10.83
CA PRO A 224 8.36 -12.03 -9.76
C PRO A 224 9.11 -10.68 -9.84
N HIS A 225 8.39 -9.57 -9.71
CA HIS A 225 8.96 -8.22 -9.67
C HIS A 225 9.01 -7.69 -8.23
N PRO A 226 10.17 -7.18 -7.74
CA PRO A 226 10.34 -6.77 -6.33
C PRO A 226 9.46 -5.60 -5.89
N GLY A 227 9.00 -4.76 -6.84
CA GLY A 227 8.07 -3.67 -6.55
C GLY A 227 6.69 -4.13 -6.10
N LEU A 228 6.19 -5.28 -6.59
CA LEU A 228 4.86 -5.78 -6.23
C LEU A 228 4.71 -6.11 -4.75
N PRO A 229 5.61 -6.92 -4.14
CA PRO A 229 5.50 -7.21 -2.72
C PRO A 229 5.81 -5.98 -1.84
N ALA A 230 6.68 -5.07 -2.30
CA ALA A 230 6.93 -3.82 -1.59
C ALA A 230 5.66 -2.95 -1.49
N THR A 231 4.99 -2.68 -2.61
CA THR A 231 3.75 -1.90 -2.62
C THR A 231 2.61 -2.64 -1.92
N GLY A 232 2.48 -3.96 -2.12
CA GLY A 232 1.45 -4.75 -1.45
C GLY A 232 1.56 -4.73 0.08
N VAL A 233 2.79 -4.86 0.61
CA VAL A 233 3.05 -4.71 2.05
C VAL A 233 2.80 -3.27 2.50
N ALA A 234 3.23 -2.27 1.74
CA ALA A 234 3.03 -0.86 2.09
C ALA A 234 1.53 -0.53 2.22
N LEU A 235 0.69 -0.94 1.28
CA LEU A 235 -0.76 -0.74 1.34
C LEU A 235 -1.39 -1.42 2.56
N LEU A 236 -0.97 -2.66 2.89
CA LEU A 236 -1.43 -3.36 4.08
C LEU A 236 -1.02 -2.65 5.38
N VAL A 237 0.20 -2.13 5.45
CA VAL A 237 0.70 -1.36 6.60
C VAL A 237 -0.05 -0.03 6.72
N VAL A 238 -0.29 0.67 5.62
CA VAL A 238 -1.09 1.91 5.60
C VAL A 238 -2.52 1.65 6.06
N ALA A 239 -3.14 0.56 5.59
CA ALA A 239 -4.47 0.14 6.04
C ALA A 239 -4.49 -0.15 7.55
N PHE A 240 -3.47 -0.83 8.07
CA PHE A 240 -3.28 -1.03 9.51
C PHE A 240 -3.18 0.30 10.27
N LEU A 241 -2.26 1.19 9.87
CA LEU A 241 -2.02 2.46 10.54
C LEU A 241 -3.27 3.34 10.57
N ARG A 242 -4.06 3.32 9.50
CA ARG A 242 -5.30 4.08 9.40
C ARG A 242 -6.38 3.57 10.36
N LEU A 243 -6.52 2.25 10.53
CA LEU A 243 -7.47 1.68 11.49
C LEU A 243 -6.98 1.73 12.93
N ALA A 244 -5.67 1.65 13.15
CA ALA A 244 -5.06 1.77 14.46
C ALA A 244 -5.08 3.22 15.00
N ASN A 245 -5.30 4.22 14.13
CA ASN A 245 -5.37 5.62 14.53
C ASN A 245 -6.67 5.91 15.30
N PRO A 246 -6.61 6.32 16.58
CA PRO A 246 -7.79 6.63 17.39
C PRO A 246 -8.67 7.74 16.80
N ALA A 247 -8.10 8.61 15.95
CA ALA A 247 -8.85 9.67 15.30
C ALA A 247 -10.02 9.12 14.46
N ILE A 248 -9.96 7.87 14.00
CA ILE A 248 -11.05 7.24 13.24
C ILE A 248 -12.38 7.20 13.99
N PHE A 249 -12.34 7.20 15.33
CA PHE A 249 -13.52 7.19 16.20
C PHE A 249 -14.19 8.56 16.33
N ALA A 250 -13.48 9.65 16.01
CA ALA A 250 -14.01 11.00 16.06
C ALA A 250 -14.67 11.41 14.73
N TYR A 251 -14.20 10.85 13.61
CA TYR A 251 -14.68 11.22 12.28
C TYR A 251 -15.96 10.52 11.85
N HIS A 252 -16.35 9.43 12.53
CA HIS A 252 -17.45 8.57 12.08
C HIS A 252 -18.37 8.21 13.23
N GLU A 253 -19.66 8.53 13.05
CA GLU A 253 -20.70 8.08 13.95
C GLU A 253 -20.82 6.56 13.94
N ARG A 254 -21.24 6.03 15.09
CA ARG A 254 -21.53 4.61 15.26
C ARG A 254 -22.74 4.22 14.42
N SER A 255 -22.75 3.00 13.88
CA SER A 255 -23.96 2.46 13.27
C SER A 255 -24.98 2.12 14.36
N GLY A 256 -26.27 2.37 14.10
CA GLY A 256 -27.35 2.02 15.04
C GLY A 256 -27.54 0.51 15.26
N VAL A 257 -26.91 -0.34 14.44
CA VAL A 257 -26.92 -1.80 14.56
C VAL A 257 -25.73 -2.23 15.43
N ARG A 258 -26.02 -2.94 16.52
CA ARG A 258 -25.00 -3.47 17.44
C ARG A 258 -24.32 -4.69 16.81
N ILE A 259 -23.00 -4.83 16.98
CA ILE A 259 -22.16 -5.96 16.52
C ILE A 259 -21.96 -6.03 15.00
N LEU A 260 -23.01 -6.02 14.17
CA LEU A 260 -22.90 -5.96 12.71
C LEU A 260 -22.65 -4.52 12.23
N ASN A 261 -21.70 -3.86 12.87
CA ASN A 261 -21.33 -2.48 12.59
C ASN A 261 -20.20 -2.41 11.56
N TRP A 262 -19.84 -1.18 11.19
CA TRP A 262 -18.76 -0.96 10.24
C TRP A 262 -17.36 -1.20 10.80
N TYR A 263 -17.19 -1.11 12.12
CA TYR A 263 -15.94 -1.45 12.77
C TYR A 263 -15.63 -2.94 12.57
N LEU A 264 -16.63 -3.82 12.72
CA LEU A 264 -16.52 -5.26 12.52
C LEU A 264 -15.99 -5.61 11.14
N TYR A 265 -16.68 -5.18 10.07
CA TYR A 265 -16.26 -5.56 8.73
C TYR A 265 -14.96 -4.86 8.31
N ALA A 266 -14.72 -3.61 8.73
CA ALA A 266 -13.50 -2.89 8.36
C ALA A 266 -12.26 -3.51 9.03
N HIS A 267 -12.27 -3.66 10.35
CA HIS A 267 -11.13 -4.25 11.07
C HIS A 267 -11.00 -5.75 10.80
N GLY A 268 -12.13 -6.46 10.69
CA GLY A 268 -12.14 -7.89 10.40
C GLY A 268 -11.54 -8.19 9.02
N LEU A 269 -11.99 -7.48 7.98
CA LEU A 269 -11.48 -7.69 6.61
C LEU A 269 -10.01 -7.29 6.49
N VAL A 270 -9.60 -6.14 7.03
CA VAL A 270 -8.17 -5.74 6.99
C VAL A 270 -7.29 -6.70 7.78
N SER A 271 -7.75 -7.21 8.93
CA SER A 271 -7.05 -8.28 9.66
C SER A 271 -6.91 -9.54 8.81
N ALA A 272 -7.99 -9.97 8.14
CA ALA A 272 -7.95 -11.12 7.24
C ALA A 272 -6.96 -10.90 6.08
N CYS A 273 -6.93 -9.70 5.49
CA CYS A 273 -5.97 -9.31 4.46
C CYS A 273 -4.53 -9.36 4.95
N LEU A 274 -4.24 -8.86 6.17
CA LEU A 274 -2.90 -8.94 6.78
C LEU A 274 -2.47 -10.40 7.00
N LEU A 275 -3.36 -11.24 7.54
CA LEU A 275 -3.09 -12.66 7.73
C LEU A 275 -2.90 -13.39 6.39
N ALA A 276 -3.70 -13.07 5.37
CA ALA A 276 -3.56 -13.60 4.02
C ALA A 276 -2.23 -13.15 3.38
N GLY A 277 -1.85 -11.88 3.54
CA GLY A 277 -0.57 -11.36 3.08
C GLY A 277 0.62 -12.06 3.73
N GLY A 278 0.54 -12.33 5.03
CA GLY A 278 1.55 -13.14 5.73
C GLY A 278 1.67 -14.58 5.19
N ARG A 279 0.55 -15.18 4.76
CA ARG A 279 0.56 -16.51 4.12
C ARG A 279 1.12 -16.47 2.71
N LEU A 280 0.76 -15.46 1.92
CA LEU A 280 1.27 -15.27 0.56
C LEU A 280 2.78 -15.02 0.55
N LEU A 281 3.30 -14.35 1.57
CA LEU A 281 4.75 -14.14 1.74
C LEU A 281 5.43 -15.29 2.51
N ALA A 282 4.85 -16.49 2.58
CA ALA A 282 5.55 -17.63 3.19
C ALA A 282 6.90 -17.91 2.47
N PRO A 283 7.89 -18.52 3.17
CA PRO A 283 9.14 -18.93 2.54
C PRO A 283 8.90 -19.73 1.25
N PRO A 284 9.65 -19.50 0.16
CA PRO A 284 10.91 -18.73 0.08
C PRO A 284 10.75 -17.22 -0.20
N ARG A 285 9.52 -16.68 -0.27
CA ARG A 285 9.23 -15.29 -0.69
C ARG A 285 9.04 -14.31 0.47
N ASN A 286 9.58 -14.65 1.63
CA ASN A 286 9.29 -13.97 2.89
C ASN A 286 10.03 -12.64 3.09
N ARG A 287 11.02 -12.35 2.24
CA ARG A 287 11.81 -11.11 2.34
C ARG A 287 11.29 -10.05 1.39
N VAL A 288 10.94 -8.88 1.94
CA VAL A 288 10.59 -7.67 1.19
C VAL A 288 11.48 -6.56 1.71
N LEU A 289 12.22 -5.89 0.82
CA LEU A 289 13.22 -4.87 1.19
C LEU A 289 14.23 -5.36 2.27
N GLY A 290 14.60 -6.64 2.22
CA GLY A 290 15.55 -7.26 3.16
C GLY A 290 14.96 -7.73 4.49
N LEU A 291 13.71 -7.40 4.79
CA LEU A 291 13.04 -7.73 6.05
C LEU A 291 12.09 -8.93 5.90
N ASN A 292 12.03 -9.79 6.93
CA ASN A 292 11.11 -10.92 6.98
C ASN A 292 9.69 -10.45 7.33
N MET A 293 8.81 -10.34 6.33
CA MET A 293 7.49 -9.72 6.46
C MET A 293 6.40 -10.57 7.11
N PRO A 294 6.31 -11.90 6.92
CA PRO A 294 5.21 -12.69 7.48
C PRO A 294 4.98 -12.50 8.98
N PRO A 295 6.01 -12.55 9.86
CA PRO A 295 5.80 -12.30 11.29
C PRO A 295 5.22 -10.92 11.58
N VAL A 296 5.65 -9.90 10.84
CA VAL A 296 5.16 -8.52 10.97
C VAL A 296 3.68 -8.46 10.59
N LEU A 297 3.30 -8.99 9.42
CA LEU A 297 1.92 -8.98 8.95
C LEU A 297 0.99 -9.78 9.88
N TYR A 298 1.44 -10.94 10.39
CA TYR A 298 0.69 -11.70 11.38
C TYR A 298 0.50 -10.93 12.70
N ALA A 299 1.55 -10.23 13.16
CA ALA A 299 1.47 -9.40 14.36
C ALA A 299 0.48 -8.24 14.18
N LEU A 300 0.58 -7.49 13.07
CA LEU A 300 -0.32 -6.38 12.75
C LEU A 300 -1.79 -6.85 12.66
N GLY A 301 -2.04 -7.96 11.97
CA GLY A 301 -3.39 -8.54 11.89
C GLY A 301 -3.92 -8.98 13.25
N THR A 302 -3.06 -9.54 14.11
CA THR A 302 -3.43 -9.92 15.48
C THR A 302 -3.75 -8.70 16.35
N VAL A 303 -2.98 -7.62 16.21
CA VAL A 303 -3.23 -6.35 16.91
C VAL A 303 -4.58 -5.76 16.49
N LEU A 304 -4.91 -5.75 15.20
CA LEU A 304 -6.23 -5.29 14.75
C LEU A 304 -7.38 -6.16 15.26
N LEU A 305 -7.21 -7.48 15.34
CA LEU A 305 -8.22 -8.35 15.95
C LEU A 305 -8.43 -8.03 17.43
N PHE A 306 -7.34 -7.73 18.16
CA PHE A 306 -7.44 -7.30 19.55
C PHE A 306 -8.12 -5.93 19.68
N LEU A 307 -7.77 -4.97 18.81
CA LEU A 307 -8.43 -3.66 18.76
C LEU A 307 -9.92 -3.80 18.44
N LEU A 308 -10.27 -4.59 17.42
CA LEU A 308 -11.64 -4.88 17.03
C LEU A 308 -12.45 -5.39 18.22
N MET A 309 -11.95 -6.40 18.94
CA MET A 309 -12.61 -6.91 20.14
C MET A 309 -12.89 -5.80 21.16
N ASN A 310 -11.93 -4.90 21.40
CA ASN A 310 -12.11 -3.79 22.34
C ASN A 310 -13.11 -2.73 21.83
N ILE A 311 -13.12 -2.47 20.52
CA ILE A 311 -14.04 -1.56 19.85
C ILE A 311 -15.45 -2.10 19.89
N GLU A 312 -15.68 -3.40 19.64
CA GLU A 312 -17.00 -4.02 19.71
C GLU A 312 -17.58 -3.97 21.13
N ILE A 313 -16.75 -4.19 22.16
CA ILE A 313 -17.19 -4.04 23.55
C ILE A 313 -17.52 -2.57 23.83
N ALA A 314 -16.70 -1.62 23.36
CA ALA A 314 -16.97 -0.19 23.54
C ALA A 314 -18.27 0.23 22.84
N ASP A 315 -18.49 -0.28 21.63
CA ASP A 315 -19.69 -0.07 20.83
C ASP A 315 -20.92 -0.60 21.59
N TYR A 316 -20.92 -1.88 21.98
CA TYR A 316 -22.05 -2.50 22.65
C TYR A 316 -22.54 -1.74 23.90
N PHE A 317 -21.61 -1.23 24.72
CA PHE A 317 -21.94 -0.51 25.95
C PHE A 317 -22.05 1.02 25.80
N SER A 318 -21.88 1.57 24.60
CA SER A 318 -22.05 3.00 24.36
C SER A 318 -23.52 3.31 24.03
N GLU A 319 -24.07 4.34 24.67
CA GLU A 319 -25.48 4.76 24.49
C GLU A 319 -25.63 5.97 23.54
N GLY A 320 -24.53 6.67 23.23
CA GLY A 320 -24.50 7.84 22.35
C GLY A 320 -24.04 7.55 20.92
N ARG A 321 -24.00 8.62 20.09
CA ARG A 321 -23.55 8.59 18.68
C ARG A 321 -22.05 8.33 18.50
N THR A 322 -21.26 8.48 19.56
CA THR A 322 -19.81 8.28 19.57
C THR A 322 -19.39 7.16 20.52
N LEU A 323 -18.23 6.58 20.26
CA LEU A 323 -17.66 5.53 21.12
C LEU A 323 -17.19 6.14 22.44
N THR A 324 -17.67 5.58 23.55
CA THR A 324 -17.27 6.02 24.89
C THR A 324 -16.45 4.95 25.58
N PHE A 325 -15.14 5.20 25.69
CA PHE A 325 -14.24 4.36 26.47
C PHE A 325 -14.29 4.78 27.94
N ARG A 326 -15.34 4.36 28.65
CA ARG A 326 -15.46 4.60 30.10
C ARG A 326 -15.01 3.33 30.84
N PHE A 327 -14.08 3.46 31.78
CA PHE A 327 -13.61 2.32 32.60
C PHE A 327 -14.17 2.35 34.03
N ARG A 328 -15.06 3.30 34.34
CA ARG A 328 -15.72 3.45 35.65
C ARG A 328 -17.25 3.48 35.46
N GLY A 329 -17.98 3.01 36.47
CA GLY A 329 -19.44 3.14 36.57
C GLY A 329 -20.30 2.09 35.86
N ASN A 330 -19.72 1.10 35.17
CA ASN A 330 -20.49 -0.03 34.63
C ASN A 330 -19.73 -1.34 34.83
N LEU A 331 -20.20 -2.15 35.79
CA LEU A 331 -19.56 -3.40 36.16
C LEU A 331 -19.58 -4.41 35.01
N ALA A 332 -20.72 -4.58 34.34
CA ALA A 332 -20.87 -5.53 33.23
C ALA A 332 -19.87 -5.23 32.10
N ARG A 333 -19.68 -3.95 31.76
CA ARG A 333 -18.68 -3.53 30.76
C ARG A 333 -17.26 -3.90 31.17
N ASN A 334 -16.87 -3.57 32.41
CA ASN A 334 -15.52 -3.83 32.91
C ASN A 334 -15.21 -5.34 32.96
N MET A 335 -16.17 -6.15 33.42
CA MET A 335 -16.08 -7.61 33.42
C MET A 335 -15.98 -8.17 32.01
N THR A 336 -16.75 -7.63 31.06
CA THR A 336 -16.71 -8.06 29.65
C THR A 336 -15.33 -7.85 29.06
N TYR A 337 -14.69 -6.69 29.29
CA TYR A 337 -13.30 -6.46 28.87
C TYR A 337 -12.33 -7.49 29.47
N SER A 338 -12.43 -7.77 30.77
CA SER A 338 -11.52 -8.72 31.45
C SER A 338 -11.70 -10.14 30.92
N ILE A 339 -12.94 -10.61 30.76
CA ILE A 339 -13.24 -11.92 30.18
C ILE A 339 -12.73 -12.01 28.74
N ALA A 340 -13.00 -10.99 27.92
CA ALA A 340 -12.59 -10.96 26.52
C ALA A 340 -11.05 -10.99 26.37
N TRP A 341 -10.32 -10.22 27.18
CA TRP A 341 -8.86 -10.24 27.17
C TRP A 341 -8.30 -11.60 27.59
N ALA A 342 -8.91 -12.24 28.57
CA ALA A 342 -8.51 -13.58 29.02
C ALA A 342 -8.74 -14.64 27.92
N MET A 343 -9.91 -14.61 27.26
CA MET A 343 -10.19 -15.48 26.12
C MET A 343 -9.23 -15.24 24.96
N PHE A 344 -8.91 -13.98 24.65
CA PHE A 344 -7.95 -13.64 23.61
C PHE A 344 -6.54 -14.13 23.96
N ALA A 345 -6.10 -13.97 25.21
CA ALA A 345 -4.83 -14.50 25.71
C ALA A 345 -4.76 -16.02 25.58
N PHE A 346 -5.83 -16.74 25.95
CA PHE A 346 -5.90 -18.19 25.76
C PHE A 346 -5.87 -18.60 24.29
N ALA A 347 -6.53 -17.86 23.41
CA ALA A 347 -6.47 -18.11 21.97
C ALA A 347 -5.03 -17.95 21.46
N LEU A 348 -4.32 -16.89 21.85
CA LEU A 348 -2.91 -16.67 21.52
C LEU A 348 -2.01 -17.78 22.05
N LEU A 349 -2.20 -18.21 23.31
CA LEU A 349 -1.45 -19.32 23.89
C LEU A 349 -1.71 -20.63 23.16
N SER A 350 -2.97 -20.94 22.88
CA SER A 350 -3.38 -22.14 22.16
C SER A 350 -2.79 -22.19 20.76
N VAL A 351 -2.86 -21.08 20.02
CA VAL A 351 -2.25 -20.95 18.68
C VAL A 351 -0.73 -21.04 18.79
N GLY A 352 -0.12 -20.34 19.76
CA GLY A 352 1.33 -20.33 19.98
C GLY A 352 1.89 -21.71 20.33
N VAL A 353 1.16 -22.50 21.11
CA VAL A 353 1.51 -23.90 21.44
C VAL A 353 1.30 -24.81 20.22
N ARG A 354 0.11 -24.77 19.59
CA ARG A 354 -0.21 -25.64 18.44
C ARG A 354 0.70 -25.39 17.23
N ARG A 355 1.05 -24.14 16.97
CA ARG A 355 1.91 -23.72 15.83
C ARG A 355 3.38 -23.55 16.22
N ARG A 356 3.76 -23.80 17.48
CA ARG A 356 5.13 -23.64 18.02
C ARG A 356 5.72 -22.23 17.81
N LEU A 357 4.90 -21.19 17.94
CA LEU A 357 5.30 -19.79 17.76
C LEU A 357 5.66 -19.16 19.11
N ARG A 358 6.97 -19.00 19.38
CA ARG A 358 7.45 -18.35 20.62
C ARG A 358 6.81 -16.97 20.86
N PRO A 359 6.74 -16.05 19.87
CA PRO A 359 6.19 -14.72 20.08
C PRO A 359 4.71 -14.72 20.48
N ALA A 360 3.88 -15.59 19.87
CA ALA A 360 2.46 -15.69 20.19
C ALA A 360 2.23 -16.16 21.63
N ARG A 361 3.10 -17.05 22.15
CA ARG A 361 3.02 -17.50 23.54
C ARG A 361 3.39 -16.40 24.52
N TYR A 362 4.48 -15.68 24.27
CA TYR A 362 4.88 -14.57 25.13
C TYR A 362 3.85 -13.43 25.11
N ALA A 363 3.27 -13.12 23.95
CA ALA A 363 2.18 -12.16 23.84
C ALA A 363 0.93 -12.62 24.62
N GLY A 364 0.56 -13.90 24.50
CA GLY A 364 -0.54 -14.48 25.27
C GLY A 364 -0.29 -14.47 26.79
N LEU A 365 0.90 -14.86 27.25
CA LEU A 365 1.28 -14.80 28.66
C LEU A 365 1.30 -13.37 29.19
N GLY A 366 1.86 -12.42 28.42
CA GLY A 366 1.88 -11.01 28.77
C GLY A 366 0.47 -10.42 28.89
N LEU A 367 -0.40 -10.68 27.91
CA LEU A 367 -1.80 -10.24 27.96
C LEU A 367 -2.56 -10.88 29.13
N LEU A 368 -2.32 -12.16 29.41
CA LEU A 368 -2.92 -12.83 30.56
C LEU A 368 -2.46 -12.18 31.87
N GLY A 369 -1.17 -11.89 32.02
CA GLY A 369 -0.62 -11.18 33.18
C GLY A 369 -1.24 -9.80 33.37
N VAL A 370 -1.37 -9.02 32.30
CA VAL A 370 -2.06 -7.71 32.31
C VAL A 370 -3.53 -7.87 32.72
N THR A 371 -4.22 -8.90 32.21
CA THR A 371 -5.62 -9.18 32.52
C THR A 371 -5.81 -9.51 34.00
N LEU A 372 -4.93 -10.36 34.55
CA LEU A 372 -4.94 -10.72 35.98
C LEU A 372 -4.66 -9.51 36.85
N LEU A 373 -3.65 -8.70 36.50
CA LEU A 373 -3.31 -7.49 37.24
C LEU A 373 -4.48 -6.48 37.22
N LYS A 374 -5.10 -6.27 36.05
CA LYS A 374 -6.30 -5.43 35.93
C LYS A 374 -7.41 -5.95 36.84
N LEU A 375 -7.66 -7.26 36.82
CA LEU A 375 -8.74 -7.88 37.58
C LEU A 375 -8.51 -7.72 39.10
N LEU A 376 -7.27 -7.92 39.57
CA LEU A 376 -6.94 -7.78 41.00
C LEU A 376 -6.93 -6.32 41.48
N LEU A 377 -6.38 -5.39 40.70
CA LEU A 377 -6.22 -4.01 41.15
C LEU A 377 -7.46 -3.15 40.93
N PHE A 378 -8.14 -3.30 39.80
CA PHE A 378 -9.22 -2.41 39.40
C PHE A 378 -10.60 -3.06 39.53
N ASP A 379 -10.73 -4.33 39.16
CA ASP A 379 -12.05 -4.99 39.19
C ASP A 379 -12.43 -5.40 40.61
N LEU A 380 -11.52 -6.01 41.38
CA LEU A 380 -11.78 -6.40 42.78
C LEU A 380 -12.15 -5.22 43.69
N ALA A 381 -11.54 -4.05 43.47
CA ALA A 381 -11.80 -2.84 44.25
C ALA A 381 -13.25 -2.34 44.12
N ASN A 382 -13.90 -2.63 42.98
CA ASN A 382 -15.25 -2.15 42.66
C ASN A 382 -16.34 -3.22 42.87
N LEU A 383 -15.98 -4.43 43.30
CA LEU A 383 -16.91 -5.54 43.50
C LEU A 383 -17.39 -5.63 44.95
N GLU A 384 -18.64 -6.07 45.14
CA GLU A 384 -19.15 -6.49 46.46
C GLU A 384 -18.47 -7.80 46.91
N ALA A 385 -18.47 -8.07 48.21
CA ALA A 385 -17.67 -9.13 48.83
C ALA A 385 -17.87 -10.52 48.19
N LEU A 386 -19.10 -10.90 47.83
CA LEU A 386 -19.41 -12.19 47.22
C LEU A 386 -18.79 -12.34 45.82
N TYR A 387 -18.85 -11.28 45.01
CA TYR A 387 -18.27 -11.27 43.67
C TYR A 387 -16.73 -11.25 43.68
N ARG A 388 -16.10 -10.69 44.73
CA ARG A 388 -14.64 -10.77 44.91
C ARG A 388 -14.17 -12.21 45.08
N VAL A 389 -14.89 -13.01 45.87
CA VAL A 389 -14.58 -14.44 46.05
C VAL A 389 -14.72 -15.20 44.72
N GLY A 390 -15.80 -14.97 43.98
CA GLY A 390 -16.00 -15.56 42.65
C GLY A 390 -14.91 -15.16 41.63
N ALA A 391 -14.49 -13.89 41.63
CA ALA A 391 -13.42 -13.40 40.78
C ALA A 391 -12.06 -14.05 41.09
N LEU A 392 -11.73 -14.22 42.38
CA LEU A 392 -10.51 -14.91 42.82
C LEU A 392 -10.51 -16.40 42.42
N LEU A 393 -11.65 -17.08 42.54
CA LEU A 393 -11.80 -18.46 42.04
C LEU A 393 -11.60 -18.53 40.52
N GLY A 394 -12.18 -17.59 39.77
CA GLY A 394 -11.98 -17.47 38.32
C GLY A 394 -10.52 -17.31 37.94
N VAL A 395 -9.79 -16.42 38.63
CA VAL A 395 -8.34 -16.25 38.47
C VAL A 395 -7.57 -17.55 38.73
N GLY A 396 -7.94 -18.30 39.76
CA GLY A 396 -7.35 -19.61 40.06
C GLY A 396 -7.53 -20.60 38.90
N VAL A 397 -8.77 -20.73 38.39
CA VAL A 397 -9.07 -21.60 37.24
C VAL A 397 -8.30 -21.17 35.99
N LEU A 398 -8.26 -19.87 35.69
CA LEU A 398 -7.49 -19.31 34.57
C LEU A 398 -5.99 -19.66 34.68
N SER A 399 -5.42 -19.53 35.88
CA SER A 399 -4.01 -19.84 36.12
C SER A 399 -3.70 -21.33 35.95
N ILE A 400 -4.60 -22.20 36.42
CA ILE A 400 -4.48 -23.66 36.24
C ILE A 400 -4.53 -24.01 34.75
N LEU A 401 -5.50 -23.46 34.00
CA LEU A 401 -5.62 -23.71 32.55
C LEU A 401 -4.37 -23.26 31.79
N ALA A 402 -3.82 -22.08 32.13
CA ALA A 402 -2.58 -21.59 31.53
C ALA A 402 -1.40 -22.52 31.86
N SER A 403 -1.30 -22.99 33.10
CA SER A 403 -0.28 -23.96 33.55
C SER A 403 -0.36 -25.27 32.77
N VAL A 404 -1.55 -25.86 32.63
CA VAL A 404 -1.77 -27.12 31.90
C VAL A 404 -1.39 -26.97 30.42
N LEU A 405 -1.78 -25.87 29.77
CA LEU A 405 -1.40 -25.59 28.39
C LEU A 405 0.12 -25.49 28.22
N TYR A 406 0.81 -24.90 29.19
CA TYR A 406 2.27 -24.76 29.16
C TYR A 406 3.00 -26.09 29.41
N GLN A 407 2.53 -26.90 30.37
CA GLN A 407 3.09 -28.21 30.68
C GLN A 407 3.01 -29.17 29.49
N ARG A 408 1.85 -29.22 28.80
CA ARG A 408 1.66 -30.05 27.59
C ARG A 408 2.65 -29.71 26.46
N PHE A 409 3.06 -28.45 26.37
CA PHE A 409 4.06 -28.03 25.39
C PHE A 409 5.46 -28.55 25.78
N PHE A 410 5.85 -28.37 27.04
CA PHE A 410 7.17 -28.78 27.54
C PHE A 410 7.38 -30.29 27.41
N SER A 411 6.37 -31.10 27.75
CA SER A 411 6.43 -32.55 27.58
C SER A 411 6.58 -32.97 26.11
N SER A 412 5.88 -32.27 25.20
CA SER A 412 5.96 -32.53 23.75
C SER A 412 7.31 -32.14 23.13
N GLU A 413 7.98 -31.11 23.68
CA GLU A 413 9.31 -30.69 23.23
C GLU A 413 10.41 -31.63 23.75
N ALA A 414 10.30 -32.05 25.02
CA ALA A 414 11.20 -33.03 25.64
C ALA A 414 11.18 -34.38 24.91
N GLN A 415 10.00 -34.91 24.58
CA GLN A 415 9.87 -36.17 23.82
C GLN A 415 10.49 -36.09 22.42
N ARG A 416 10.38 -34.93 21.74
CA ARG A 416 10.96 -34.75 20.39
C ARG A 416 12.48 -34.65 20.43
N ASN A 417 13.03 -33.93 21.40
CA ASN A 417 14.48 -33.81 21.56
C ASN A 417 15.10 -35.16 21.94
N ALA A 418 14.43 -35.94 22.80
CA ALA A 418 14.83 -37.32 23.09
C ALA A 418 14.77 -38.22 21.84
N GLY A 419 13.75 -38.08 21.00
CA GLY A 419 13.64 -38.83 19.73
C GLY A 419 14.67 -38.42 18.67
N GLN A 420 15.12 -37.17 18.63
CA GLN A 420 16.19 -36.71 17.74
C GLN A 420 17.58 -37.14 18.22
N ALA A 421 17.80 -37.18 19.53
CA ALA A 421 19.05 -37.68 20.12
C ALA A 421 19.21 -39.21 20.01
N ALA A 422 18.11 -39.94 19.77
CA ALA A 422 18.11 -41.39 19.58
C ALA A 422 18.38 -41.86 18.13
N LEU A 423 18.47 -40.93 17.16
CA LEU A 423 18.95 -41.25 15.81
C LEU A 423 20.50 -41.22 15.85
N PRO A 424 21.20 -42.33 15.55
CA PRO A 424 22.66 -42.34 15.63
C PRO A 424 23.27 -41.41 14.58
N GLU A 425 24.02 -40.41 15.03
CA GLU A 425 25.01 -39.69 14.23
C GLU A 425 26.07 -40.71 13.75
N GLY A 426 25.89 -41.26 12.55
CA GLY A 426 26.91 -42.11 11.93
C GLY A 426 26.44 -43.38 11.21
N ALA A 427 25.26 -43.40 10.58
CA ALA A 427 25.00 -44.43 9.56
C ALA A 427 25.63 -43.98 8.22
N PRO A 428 26.66 -44.68 7.68
CA PRO A 428 27.20 -44.34 6.37
C PRO A 428 26.12 -44.55 5.28
N PRO A 429 26.18 -43.85 4.14
CA PRO A 429 25.24 -44.08 3.05
C PRO A 429 25.30 -45.56 2.62
N PRO A 430 24.18 -46.17 2.21
CA PRO A 430 24.15 -47.57 1.79
C PRO A 430 25.15 -47.74 0.64
N THR A 431 26.10 -48.66 0.85
CA THR A 431 27.10 -49.01 -0.17
C THR A 431 26.40 -49.76 -1.29
N GLU A 432 26.42 -49.16 -2.48
CA GLU A 432 26.14 -49.85 -3.73
C GLU A 432 27.21 -50.94 -3.92
N LYS A 433 26.87 -52.19 -3.60
CA LYS A 433 27.66 -53.37 -3.98
C LYS A 433 26.73 -54.44 -4.52
N GLY A 434 26.75 -54.60 -5.84
CA GLY A 434 26.01 -55.68 -6.49
C GLY A 434 26.04 -55.73 -8.01
N GLN A 435 27.00 -55.11 -8.72
CA GLN A 435 27.29 -55.49 -10.10
C GLN A 435 28.40 -56.56 -10.07
N LYS A 436 28.01 -57.81 -10.36
CA LYS A 436 28.93 -58.91 -10.67
C LYS A 436 29.18 -58.95 -12.19
N PRO A 437 30.33 -59.50 -12.62
CA PRO A 437 30.88 -59.36 -13.97
C PRO A 437 30.03 -60.01 -15.07
#